data_AF-A0AAF0E841-F1
#
_entry.id   AF-A0AAF0E841-F1
#
_cell.length_a   1.000
_cell.length_b   1.000
_cell.length_c   1.000
_cell.angle_alpha   90.00
_cell.angle_beta   90.00
_cell.angle_gamma   90.00
#
_symmetry.space_group_name_H-M   'P 1'
#
loop_
_entity.id
_entity.type
_entity.pdbx_description
1 polymer ?
#
loop_
_entity_poly.entity_id
_entity_poly.type
_entity_poly.pdbx_seq_one_letter_code
_entity_poly.pdbx_strand_id
1 'polypeptide(L)'
;MSPGALRPVLGSGVGRAPVRARVLRLSPAVLQPPHAGVAMNRAPSAVHRCELFGLYLYPMRPLGHGAGTPPLLGPPWLPYPPLRETHEARHARRRAAAAARGVVPLLPAAVLISKKRVHKHAVVRNRCRTRLMAALQAVAHEEAIPVVPGHAYIFFGTAHLYHTPMAALQAQVARAVTAVSSKAGARERRRP
;
A
#
# COMPACT_ATOMS: atom_id res chain seq x y z
N MET A 1 13.36 -5.63 -45.11
CA MET A 1 13.62 -6.64 -44.06
C MET A 1 13.29 -5.98 -42.72
N SER A 2 12.12 -6.30 -42.14
CA SER A 2 11.64 -5.68 -40.90
C SER A 2 11.95 -6.57 -39.70
N PRO A 3 12.56 -6.07 -38.61
CA PRO A 3 12.71 -6.86 -37.40
C PRO A 3 11.37 -6.91 -36.65
N GLY A 4 10.90 -8.13 -36.41
CA GLY A 4 9.64 -8.45 -35.78
C GLY A 4 9.57 -7.98 -34.32
N ALA A 5 8.48 -7.30 -34.00
CA ALA A 5 8.12 -6.91 -32.64
C ALA A 5 7.75 -8.16 -31.81
N LEU A 6 8.60 -8.51 -30.84
CA LEU A 6 8.29 -9.49 -29.81
C LEU A 6 7.20 -8.91 -28.90
N ARG A 7 5.97 -9.40 -29.06
CA ARG A 7 4.87 -9.18 -28.11
C ARG A 7 5.14 -10.02 -26.86
N PRO A 8 5.13 -9.45 -25.65
CA PRO A 8 5.15 -10.27 -24.44
C PRO A 8 3.80 -10.99 -24.31
N VAL A 9 3.88 -12.31 -24.33
CA VAL A 9 2.77 -13.24 -24.11
C VAL A 9 2.16 -12.96 -22.74
N LEU A 10 0.87 -12.60 -22.73
CA LEU A 10 0.01 -12.64 -21.56
C LEU A 10 -0.13 -14.09 -21.11
N GLY A 11 0.65 -14.49 -20.11
CA GLY A 11 0.51 -15.77 -19.44
C GLY A 11 -0.80 -15.82 -18.67
N SER A 12 -1.77 -16.53 -19.24
CA SER A 12 -2.98 -17.00 -18.57
C SER A 12 -2.65 -18.15 -17.61
N GLY A 13 -3.21 -18.06 -16.41
CA GLY A 13 -3.64 -19.16 -15.55
C GLY A 13 -2.67 -20.33 -15.28
N VAL A 14 -1.88 -20.24 -14.21
CA VAL A 14 -1.53 -21.41 -13.36
C VAL A 14 -1.52 -20.92 -11.92
N GLY A 15 -2.17 -21.68 -11.02
CA GLY A 15 -2.40 -21.35 -9.61
C GLY A 15 -1.17 -20.74 -8.94
N ARG A 16 -1.22 -19.42 -8.72
CA ARG A 16 -0.16 -18.70 -8.04
C ARG A 16 -0.19 -19.16 -6.59
N ALA A 17 0.83 -19.92 -6.18
CA ALA A 17 1.02 -20.30 -4.79
C ALA A 17 0.82 -19.07 -3.90
N PRO A 18 0.22 -19.23 -2.70
CA PRO A 18 -0.05 -18.13 -1.78
C PRO A 18 1.23 -17.29 -1.51
N VAL A 19 1.44 -16.23 -2.28
CA VAL A 19 2.64 -15.39 -2.15
C VAL A 19 2.39 -14.43 -0.99
N ARG A 20 3.19 -14.57 0.07
CA ARG A 20 3.24 -13.62 1.18
C ARG A 20 3.40 -12.20 0.64
N ALA A 21 2.63 -11.26 1.17
CA ALA A 21 2.64 -9.88 0.69
C ALA A 21 3.54 -9.02 1.58
N ARG A 22 4.15 -7.99 1.01
CA ARG A 22 4.88 -6.99 1.78
C ARG A 22 4.06 -5.72 1.89
N VAL A 23 3.81 -5.29 3.13
CA VAL A 23 3.09 -4.04 3.38
C VAL A 23 3.96 -2.85 2.98
N LEU A 24 3.48 -2.05 2.04
CA LEU A 24 4.05 -0.76 1.68
C LEU A 24 3.29 0.33 2.43
N ARG A 25 3.90 0.89 3.48
CA ARG A 25 3.31 1.99 4.22
C ARG A 25 3.31 3.27 3.37
N LEU A 26 2.12 3.78 3.08
CA LEU A 26 1.95 5.03 2.35
C LEU A 26 2.23 6.22 3.27
N SER A 27 2.93 7.22 2.73
CA SER A 27 3.13 8.49 3.41
C SER A 27 1.84 9.32 3.34
N PRO A 28 1.60 10.21 4.32
CA PRO A 28 0.45 11.12 4.28
C PRO A 28 0.39 11.98 3.01
N ALA A 29 1.55 12.33 2.44
CA ALA A 29 1.63 13.13 1.22
C ALA A 29 0.96 12.46 0.01
N VAL A 30 1.00 11.13 -0.09
CA VAL A 30 0.37 10.37 -1.20
C VAL A 30 -1.18 10.37 -1.08
N LEU A 31 -1.72 10.78 0.06
CA LEU A 31 -3.16 10.84 0.32
C LEU A 31 -3.75 12.24 0.13
N GLN A 32 -2.90 13.26 -0.02
CA GLN A 32 -3.32 14.67 -0.04
C GLN A 32 -3.00 15.33 -1.38
N PRO A 33 -3.87 16.21 -1.91
CA PRO A 33 -3.54 17.05 -3.05
C PRO A 33 -2.29 17.91 -2.77
N PRO A 34 -1.52 18.31 -3.79
CA PRO A 34 -1.76 18.13 -5.23
C PRO A 34 -1.21 16.80 -5.81
N HIS A 35 -0.40 16.06 -5.04
CA HIS A 35 0.27 14.83 -5.49
C HIS A 35 -0.40 13.55 -4.97
N ALA A 36 -1.73 13.58 -4.75
CA ALA A 36 -2.46 12.43 -4.26
C ALA A 36 -2.35 11.25 -5.24
N GLY A 37 -1.58 10.23 -4.86
CA GLY A 37 -1.48 8.97 -5.59
C GLY A 37 -2.71 8.08 -5.36
N VAL A 38 -3.40 8.27 -4.23
CA VAL A 38 -4.65 7.57 -3.90
C VAL A 38 -5.85 8.47 -4.23
N ALA A 39 -6.79 7.97 -5.03
CA ALA A 39 -7.98 8.72 -5.42
C ALA A 39 -9.06 8.69 -4.31
N MET A 40 -8.74 9.26 -3.14
CA MET A 40 -9.66 9.35 -1.99
C MET A 40 -10.85 10.32 -2.22
N ASN A 41 -10.79 11.12 -3.28
CA ASN A 41 -11.89 11.97 -3.74
C ASN A 41 -13.00 11.20 -4.50
N ARG A 42 -12.78 9.93 -4.81
CA ARG A 42 -13.77 9.06 -5.44
C ARG A 42 -14.37 8.09 -4.44
N ALA A 43 -15.51 7.48 -4.78
CA ALA A 43 -16.06 6.39 -3.98
C ALA A 43 -15.07 5.21 -3.93
N PRO A 44 -14.92 4.54 -2.76
CA PRO A 44 -14.06 3.37 -2.63
C PRO A 44 -14.53 2.22 -3.53
N SER A 45 -13.59 1.44 -4.03
CA SER A 45 -13.84 0.24 -4.85
C SER A 45 -14.58 -0.83 -4.04
N ALA A 46 -14.19 -1.00 -2.77
CA ALA A 46 -14.79 -1.91 -1.81
C ALA A 46 -14.61 -1.39 -0.38
N VAL A 47 -15.52 -1.76 0.51
CA VAL A 47 -15.51 -1.35 1.92
C VAL A 47 -15.84 -2.53 2.82
N HIS A 48 -15.13 -2.61 3.93
CA HIS A 48 -15.44 -3.47 5.07
C HIS A 48 -15.43 -2.63 6.34
N ARG A 49 -16.40 -2.85 7.24
CA ARG A 49 -16.51 -2.12 8.50
C ARG A 49 -16.68 -3.13 9.62
N CYS A 50 -15.93 -2.91 10.70
CA CYS A 50 -16.09 -3.61 11.96
C CYS A 50 -15.95 -2.59 13.10
N GLU A 51 -16.14 -3.04 14.34
CA GLU A 51 -16.06 -2.20 15.53
C GLU A 51 -14.67 -1.58 15.74
N LEU A 52 -13.62 -2.27 15.29
CA LEU A 52 -12.22 -1.87 15.47
C LEU A 52 -11.76 -0.85 14.42
N PHE A 53 -12.22 -1.00 13.18
CA PHE A 53 -11.81 -0.15 12.07
C PHE A 53 -12.75 -0.29 10.87
N GLY A 54 -12.71 0.72 10.00
CA GLY A 54 -13.20 0.61 8.63
C GLY A 54 -12.03 0.45 7.66
N LEU A 55 -12.09 -0.53 6.76
CA LEU A 55 -11.15 -0.75 5.67
C LEU A 55 -11.79 -0.33 4.34
N TYR A 56 -11.13 0.57 3.64
CA TYR A 56 -11.57 1.16 2.39
C TYR A 56 -10.53 0.92 1.32
N LEU A 57 -10.94 0.33 0.21
CA LEU A 57 -10.08 0.09 -0.93
C LEU A 57 -10.25 1.24 -1.93
N TYR A 58 -9.19 1.97 -2.21
CA TYR A 58 -9.20 3.07 -3.17
C TYR A 58 -8.34 2.75 -4.38
N PRO A 59 -8.73 3.18 -5.59
CA PRO A 59 -7.84 3.09 -6.74
C PRO A 59 -6.64 4.01 -6.53
N MET A 60 -5.46 3.50 -6.88
CA MET A 60 -4.18 4.18 -6.78
C MET A 60 -3.59 4.32 -8.18
N ARG A 61 -3.10 5.52 -8.50
CA ARG A 61 -2.29 5.69 -9.71
C ARG A 61 -0.99 4.91 -9.53
N PRO A 62 -0.49 4.21 -10.57
CA PRO A 62 0.85 3.62 -10.47
C PRO A 62 1.80 4.69 -9.95
N LEU A 63 2.57 4.37 -8.91
CA LEU A 63 3.59 5.26 -8.37
C LEU A 63 4.61 5.46 -9.49
N GLY A 64 4.32 6.41 -10.37
CA GLY A 64 5.22 6.82 -11.43
C GLY A 64 6.52 7.21 -10.76
N HIS A 65 7.63 6.77 -11.33
CA HIS A 65 8.92 7.39 -11.07
C HIS A 65 8.80 8.83 -11.55
N GLY A 66 8.27 9.70 -10.69
CA GLY A 66 8.28 11.14 -10.92
C GLY A 66 9.74 11.55 -10.98
N ALA A 67 10.28 11.61 -12.19
CA ALA A 67 11.49 12.33 -12.52
C ALA A 67 11.20 13.83 -12.36
N GLY A 68 10.98 14.25 -11.13
CA GLY A 68 11.01 15.64 -10.73
C GLY A 68 12.31 15.83 -9.99
N THR A 69 13.30 16.41 -10.66
CA THR A 69 14.51 16.90 -10.02
C THR A 69 14.06 17.87 -8.91
N PRO A 70 14.38 17.62 -7.63
CA PRO A 70 14.04 18.60 -6.60
C PRO A 70 14.81 19.89 -6.89
N PRO A 71 14.21 21.07 -6.73
CA PRO A 71 14.95 22.32 -6.82
C PRO A 71 16.05 22.33 -5.76
N LEU A 72 17.25 22.75 -6.16
CA LEU A 72 18.41 22.95 -5.29
C LEU A 72 18.08 24.02 -4.24
N LEU A 73 17.59 23.57 -3.09
CA LEU A 73 17.36 24.39 -1.90
C LEU A 73 18.07 23.70 -0.74
N GLY A 74 19.38 23.94 -0.65
CA GLY A 74 20.22 23.45 0.43
C GLY A 74 21.30 24.48 0.79
N PRO A 75 21.61 24.66 2.07
CA PRO A 75 22.71 25.53 2.50
C PRO A 75 24.07 25.00 1.97
N PRO A 76 25.09 25.88 1.81
CA PRO A 76 26.33 25.58 1.07
C PRO A 76 27.22 24.50 1.69
N TRP A 77 26.97 24.13 2.94
CA TRP A 77 27.66 23.03 3.63
C TRP A 77 27.02 21.66 3.37
N LEU A 78 25.86 21.61 2.69
CA LEU A 78 25.22 20.34 2.33
C LEU A 78 25.94 19.73 1.11
N PRO A 79 26.37 18.46 1.16
CA PRO A 79 27.01 17.83 0.01
C PRO A 79 26.09 17.89 -1.20
N TYR A 80 26.68 18.21 -2.36
CA TYR A 80 25.96 18.31 -3.63
C TYR A 80 25.08 17.07 -3.84
N PRO A 81 23.85 17.22 -4.36
CA PRO A 81 23.01 16.08 -4.67
C PRO A 81 23.76 15.13 -5.60
N PRO A 82 23.61 13.80 -5.42
CA PRO A 82 24.32 12.83 -6.22
C PRO A 82 24.03 13.07 -7.70
N LEU A 83 25.09 13.09 -8.51
CA LEU A 83 24.99 13.24 -9.97
C LEU A 83 23.98 12.23 -10.53
N ARG A 84 23.23 12.64 -11.56
CA ARG A 84 22.15 11.85 -12.16
C ARG A 84 22.58 10.40 -12.46
N GLU A 85 23.79 10.22 -12.97
CA GLU A 85 24.38 8.91 -13.29
C GLU A 85 24.56 8.04 -12.04
N THR A 86 25.10 8.59 -10.95
CA THR A 86 25.26 7.87 -9.67
C THR A 86 23.92 7.52 -9.03
N HIS A 87 22.92 8.40 -9.21
CA HIS A 87 21.55 8.17 -8.78
C HIS A 87 20.89 7.06 -9.60
N GLU A 88 21.02 7.07 -10.93
CA GLU A 88 20.49 6.05 -11.84
C GLU A 88 21.15 4.68 -11.60
N ALA A 89 22.48 4.63 -11.42
CA ALA A 89 23.20 3.40 -11.08
C ALA A 89 22.74 2.79 -9.74
N ARG A 90 22.46 3.64 -8.73
CA ARG A 90 21.88 3.20 -7.45
C ARG A 90 20.47 2.64 -7.64
N HIS A 91 19.65 3.26 -8.48
CA HIS A 91 18.32 2.74 -8.82
C HIS A 91 18.40 1.42 -9.60
N ALA A 92 19.32 1.28 -10.54
CA ALA A 92 19.56 0.05 -11.28
C ALA A 92 19.93 -1.11 -10.34
N ARG A 93 20.86 -0.87 -9.39
CA ARG A 93 21.21 -1.85 -8.34
C ARG A 93 20.03 -2.22 -7.46
N ARG A 94 19.19 -1.25 -7.08
CA ARG A 94 17.95 -1.50 -6.32
C ARG A 94 16.92 -2.29 -7.11
N ARG A 95 16.76 -2.01 -8.41
CA ARG A 95 15.88 -2.77 -9.31
C ARG A 95 16.38 -4.20 -9.50
N ALA A 96 17.68 -4.40 -9.70
CA ALA A 96 18.29 -5.73 -9.78
C ALA A 96 18.13 -6.50 -8.45
N ALA A 97 18.35 -5.86 -7.30
CA ALA A 97 18.11 -6.46 -5.99
C ALA A 97 16.62 -6.76 -5.72
N ALA A 98 15.70 -5.97 -6.27
CA ALA A 98 14.27 -6.24 -6.21
C ALA A 98 13.86 -7.40 -7.14
N ALA A 99 14.44 -7.49 -8.34
CA ALA A 99 14.23 -8.58 -9.27
C ALA A 99 14.75 -9.92 -8.71
N ALA A 100 15.91 -9.90 -8.04
CA ALA A 100 16.51 -11.05 -7.38
C ALA A 100 15.68 -11.59 -6.18
N ARG A 101 14.77 -10.79 -5.62
CA ARG A 101 13.91 -11.17 -4.48
C ARG A 101 12.57 -11.79 -4.89
N GLY A 102 12.36 -12.01 -6.19
CA GLY A 102 11.05 -12.40 -6.72
C GLY A 102 10.01 -11.28 -6.61
N VAL A 103 8.95 -11.35 -7.41
CA VAL A 103 7.86 -10.36 -7.39
C VAL A 103 6.96 -10.61 -6.18
N VAL A 104 7.41 -10.20 -4.99
CA VAL A 104 6.58 -10.16 -3.78
C VAL A 104 5.51 -9.08 -3.98
N PRO A 105 4.21 -9.42 -3.93
CA PRO A 105 3.15 -8.45 -4.10
C PRO A 105 3.24 -7.40 -2.97
N LEU A 106 3.25 -6.13 -3.36
CA LEU A 106 3.21 -5.01 -2.42
C LEU A 106 1.75 -4.71 -2.08
N LEU A 107 1.46 -4.59 -0.79
CA LEU A 107 0.16 -4.17 -0.27
C LEU A 107 0.27 -2.70 0.18
N PRO A 108 -0.12 -1.72 -0.64
CA PRO A 108 -0.03 -0.31 -0.29
C PRO A 108 -1.08 0.02 0.75
N ALA A 109 -0.66 0.41 1.96
CA ALA A 109 -1.57 0.63 3.07
C ALA A 109 -1.30 1.93 3.83
N ALA A 110 -2.37 2.57 4.30
CA ALA A 110 -2.31 3.68 5.22
C ALA A 110 -3.29 3.47 6.38
N VAL A 111 -2.93 4.00 7.56
CA VAL A 111 -3.79 3.98 8.74
C VAL A 111 -4.05 5.41 9.19
N LEU A 112 -5.31 5.82 9.10
CA LEU A 112 -5.82 7.13 9.48
C LEU A 112 -6.53 7.02 10.83
N ILE A 113 -6.04 7.80 11.81
CA ILE A 113 -6.58 7.83 13.17
C ILE A 113 -6.98 9.28 13.50
N SER A 114 -8.28 9.53 13.60
CA SER A 114 -8.80 10.87 13.87
C SER A 114 -8.77 11.21 15.37
N LYS A 115 -8.54 12.49 15.68
CA LYS A 115 -8.68 13.05 17.03
C LYS A 115 -10.10 12.83 17.58
N LYS A 116 -11.12 13.03 16.73
CA LYS A 116 -12.54 12.96 17.12
C LYS A 116 -13.05 11.55 17.39
N ARG A 117 -12.45 10.52 16.76
CA ARG A 117 -12.92 9.13 16.83
C ARG A 117 -12.14 8.25 17.81
N VAL A 118 -10.95 8.70 18.24
CA VAL A 118 -10.06 7.89 19.08
C VAL A 118 -9.72 8.60 20.37
N HIS A 119 -8.93 9.67 20.30
CA HIS A 119 -8.54 10.41 21.50
C HIS A 119 -7.87 11.74 21.15
N LYS A 120 -7.93 12.72 22.08
CA LYS A 120 -7.20 13.99 21.96
C LYS A 120 -5.67 13.80 21.96
N HIS A 121 -5.18 12.89 22.78
CA HIS A 121 -3.74 12.63 22.94
C HIS A 121 -3.13 11.97 21.70
N ALA A 122 -2.02 12.52 21.22
CA ALA A 122 -1.30 11.99 20.06
C ALA A 122 -0.72 10.58 20.32
N VAL A 123 -0.26 10.32 21.55
CA VAL A 123 0.33 9.04 21.95
C VAL A 123 -0.67 7.89 21.79
N VAL A 124 -1.91 8.07 22.26
CA VAL A 124 -2.98 7.08 22.13
C VAL A 124 -3.25 6.78 20.64
N ARG A 125 -3.37 7.81 19.82
CA ARG A 125 -3.59 7.66 18.37
C ARG A 125 -2.42 6.96 17.67
N ASN A 126 -1.19 7.28 18.05
CA ASN A 126 0.00 6.66 17.49
C ASN A 126 0.10 5.19 17.88
N ARG A 127 -0.27 4.84 19.10
CA ARG A 127 -0.37 3.45 19.55
C ARG A 127 -1.39 2.67 18.73
N CYS A 128 -2.60 3.19 18.53
CA CYS A 128 -3.60 2.54 17.67
C CYS A 128 -3.10 2.37 16.23
N ARG A 129 -2.45 3.39 15.65
CA ARG A 129 -1.88 3.34 14.30
C ARG A 129 -0.82 2.23 14.18
N THR A 130 0.11 2.20 15.13
CA THR A 130 1.23 1.26 15.14
C THR A 130 0.73 -0.17 15.34
N ARG A 131 -0.23 -0.38 16.26
CA ARG A 131 -0.85 -1.69 16.49
C ARG A 131 -1.54 -2.24 15.24
N LEU A 132 -2.36 -1.41 14.58
CA LEU A 132 -3.07 -1.84 13.37
C LEU A 132 -2.11 -2.13 12.21
N MET A 133 -1.07 -1.30 12.05
CA MET A 133 -0.04 -1.54 11.02
C MET A 133 0.77 -2.81 11.31
N ALA A 134 1.14 -3.05 12.58
CA ALA A 134 1.85 -4.26 12.99
C ALA A 134 1.00 -5.51 12.77
N ALA A 135 -0.29 -5.46 13.11
CA ALA A 135 -1.22 -6.55 12.82
C ALA A 135 -1.29 -6.86 11.32
N LEU A 136 -1.43 -5.82 10.48
CA LEU A 136 -1.43 -5.99 9.02
C LEU A 136 -0.12 -6.58 8.49
N GLN A 137 1.02 -6.14 9.02
CA GLN A 137 2.33 -6.69 8.65
C GLN A 137 2.47 -8.16 9.02
N ALA A 138 2.00 -8.54 10.22
CA ALA A 138 2.01 -9.93 10.67
C ALA A 138 1.11 -10.81 9.77
N VAL A 139 -0.13 -10.39 9.51
CA VAL A 139 -1.04 -11.15 8.62
C VAL A 139 -0.45 -11.25 7.21
N ALA A 140 0.15 -10.17 6.68
CA ALA A 140 0.75 -10.20 5.33
C ALA A 140 1.99 -11.12 5.23
N HIS A 141 2.67 -11.33 6.35
CA HIS A 141 3.82 -12.22 6.46
C HIS A 141 3.44 -13.67 6.71
N GLU A 142 2.40 -13.92 7.51
CA GLU A 142 1.96 -15.27 7.92
C GLU A 142 1.03 -15.89 6.88
N GLU A 143 0.11 -15.10 6.33
CA GLU A 143 -0.93 -15.55 5.41
C GLU A 143 -0.69 -14.97 4.01
N ALA A 144 -1.09 -15.72 2.99
CA ALA A 144 -1.16 -15.14 1.66
C ALA A 144 -2.45 -14.40 1.46
N ILE A 145 -2.29 -13.09 1.51
CA ILE A 145 -3.37 -12.17 1.31
C ILE A 145 -3.60 -11.97 -0.20
N PRO A 146 -4.86 -12.04 -0.68
CA PRO A 146 -5.18 -11.60 -2.03
C PRO A 146 -4.95 -10.09 -2.15
N VAL A 147 -3.86 -9.70 -2.82
CA VAL A 147 -3.56 -8.28 -3.09
C VAL A 147 -4.25 -7.85 -4.38
N VAL A 148 -5.09 -6.82 -4.31
CA VAL A 148 -5.71 -6.21 -5.48
C VAL A 148 -4.72 -5.24 -6.14
N PRO A 149 -4.24 -5.49 -7.37
CA PRO A 149 -3.30 -4.59 -8.04
C PRO A 149 -3.88 -3.19 -8.23
N GLY A 150 -3.02 -2.18 -8.15
CA GLY A 150 -3.41 -0.77 -8.40
C GLY A 150 -4.36 -0.18 -7.34
N HIS A 151 -4.49 -0.81 -6.18
CA HIS A 151 -5.35 -0.32 -5.10
C HIS A 151 -4.59 -0.06 -3.80
N ALA A 152 -5.11 0.88 -3.02
CA ALA A 152 -4.63 1.27 -1.70
C ALA A 152 -5.60 0.78 -0.62
N TYR A 153 -5.06 0.15 0.43
CA TYR A 153 -5.80 -0.27 1.62
C TYR A 153 -5.76 0.84 2.67
N ILE A 154 -6.85 1.59 2.79
CA ILE A 154 -6.95 2.72 3.72
C ILE A 154 -7.79 2.31 4.93
N PHE A 155 -7.14 2.25 6.09
CA PHE A 155 -7.78 1.92 7.36
C PHE A 155 -8.17 3.19 8.12
N PHE A 156 -9.37 3.21 8.67
CA PHE A 156 -9.87 4.22 9.60
C PHE A 156 -10.10 3.55 10.95
N GLY A 157 -9.21 3.80 11.91
CA GLY A 157 -9.26 3.14 13.21
C GLY A 157 -10.23 3.80 14.20
N THR A 158 -10.75 3.01 15.13
CA THR A 158 -11.58 3.45 16.26
C THR A 158 -10.80 3.38 17.58
N ALA A 159 -11.39 3.88 18.67
CA ALA A 159 -10.79 3.82 20.00
C ALA A 159 -10.56 2.38 20.48
N HIS A 160 -11.40 1.42 20.07
CA HIS A 160 -11.33 0.02 20.50
C HIS A 160 -9.99 -0.66 20.19
N LEU A 161 -9.26 -0.19 19.16
CA LEU A 161 -7.90 -0.65 18.81
C LEU A 161 -6.88 -0.57 19.95
N TYR A 162 -7.08 0.33 20.90
CA TYR A 162 -6.11 0.57 21.98
C TYR A 162 -5.97 -0.66 22.89
N HIS A 163 -7.10 -1.26 23.25
CA HIS A 163 -7.24 -2.33 24.25
C HIS A 163 -7.38 -3.73 23.63
N THR A 164 -7.76 -3.81 22.35
CA THR A 164 -8.05 -5.11 21.71
C THR A 164 -6.79 -5.99 21.66
N PRO A 165 -6.86 -7.28 22.06
CA PRO A 165 -5.74 -8.22 21.94
C PRO A 165 -5.18 -8.33 20.51
N MET A 166 -3.87 -8.53 20.38
CA MET A 166 -3.21 -8.56 19.05
C MET A 166 -3.75 -9.69 18.16
N ALA A 167 -3.95 -10.89 18.72
CA ALA A 167 -4.50 -12.03 17.99
C ALA A 167 -5.91 -11.74 17.42
N ALA A 168 -6.79 -11.13 18.23
CA ALA A 168 -8.11 -10.72 17.77
C ALA A 168 -8.04 -9.65 16.68
N LEU A 169 -7.09 -8.72 16.80
CA LEU A 169 -6.84 -7.69 15.78
C LEU A 169 -6.35 -8.28 14.47
N GLN A 170 -5.38 -9.20 14.50
CA GLN A 170 -4.88 -9.93 13.33
C GLN A 170 -6.02 -10.68 12.62
N ALA A 171 -6.83 -11.43 13.38
CA ALA A 171 -7.96 -12.17 12.83
C ALA A 171 -8.99 -11.24 12.16
N GLN A 172 -9.28 -10.07 12.73
CA GLN A 172 -10.17 -9.08 12.10
C GLN A 172 -9.54 -8.46 10.84
N VAL A 173 -8.23 -8.20 10.84
CA VAL A 173 -7.51 -7.69 9.66
C VAL A 173 -7.54 -8.73 8.52
N ALA A 174 -7.24 -9.99 8.81
CA ALA A 174 -7.30 -11.08 7.82
C ALA A 174 -8.68 -11.20 7.18
N ARG A 175 -9.74 -11.21 8.01
CA ARG A 175 -11.14 -11.19 7.53
C ARG A 175 -11.45 -9.99 6.67
N ALA A 176 -11.07 -8.79 7.12
CA ALA A 176 -11.37 -7.55 6.42
C ALA A 176 -10.71 -7.51 5.04
N VAL A 177 -9.42 -7.88 4.95
CA VAL A 177 -8.68 -7.83 3.69
C VAL A 177 -9.21 -8.87 2.71
N THR A 178 -9.52 -10.08 3.18
CA THR A 178 -10.14 -11.12 2.35
C THR A 178 -11.50 -10.67 1.83
N ALA A 179 -12.37 -10.13 2.70
CA ALA A 179 -13.69 -9.65 2.31
C ALA A 179 -13.64 -8.51 1.28
N VAL A 180 -12.72 -7.55 1.47
CA VAL A 180 -12.55 -6.41 0.55
C VAL A 180 -12.04 -6.88 -0.81
N SER A 181 -11.09 -7.81 -0.82
CA SER A 181 -10.48 -8.30 -2.05
C SER A 181 -11.45 -9.16 -2.86
N SER A 182 -12.24 -10.00 -2.19
CA SER A 182 -13.33 -10.76 -2.82
C SER A 182 -14.41 -9.85 -3.41
N LYS A 183 -14.81 -8.77 -2.70
CA LYS A 183 -15.76 -7.78 -3.21
C LYS A 183 -15.21 -7.03 -4.43
N ALA A 184 -13.95 -6.63 -4.39
CA ALA A 184 -13.30 -5.95 -5.50
C ALA A 184 -13.25 -6.84 -6.75
N GLY A 185 -12.85 -8.11 -6.61
CA GLY A 185 -12.85 -9.08 -7.71
C GLY A 185 -14.24 -9.37 -8.28
N ALA A 186 -15.26 -9.44 -7.43
CA ALA A 186 -16.65 -9.58 -7.89
C ALA A 186 -17.16 -8.37 -8.68
N ARG A 187 -16.74 -7.16 -8.29
CA ARG A 187 -17.12 -5.92 -8.99
C ARG A 187 -16.42 -5.79 -10.34
N GLU A 188 -15.15 -6.17 -10.43
CA GLU A 188 -14.40 -6.16 -11.70
C GLU A 188 -15.05 -7.08 -12.73
N ARG A 189 -15.47 -8.29 -12.32
CA ARG A 189 -16.19 -9.24 -13.20
C ARG A 189 -17.54 -8.76 -13.72
N ARG A 190 -18.14 -7.74 -13.10
CA ARG A 190 -19.45 -7.17 -13.51
C ARG A 190 -19.32 -5.94 -14.39
N ARG A 191 -18.10 -5.48 -14.67
CA ARG A 191 -17.86 -4.31 -15.51
C ARG A 191 -17.77 -4.79 -16.97
N PRO A 192 -18.70 -4.37 -17.85
CA PRO A 192 -18.71 -4.79 -19.26
C PRO A 192 -17.54 -4.19 -20.05
#